data_AF-A0AAW0YD41-F1
#
_entry.id   AF-A0AAW0YD41-F1
#
_cell.length_a   1.000
_cell.length_b   1.000
_cell.length_c   1.000
_cell.angle_alpha   90.00
_cell.angle_beta   90.00
_cell.angle_gamma   90.00
#
_symmetry.space_group_name_H-M   'P 1'
#
loop_
_entity.id
_entity.type
_entity.pdbx_description
1 polymer ?
#
loop_
_entity_poly.entity_id
_entity_poly.type
_entity_poly.pdbx_seq_one_letter_code
_entity_poly.pdbx_strand_id
1 'polypeptide(L)'
;LFENNAELINLFTKFKQLRTRDEQAESLELAEHAKTVMNSIDEGIKSMDNVDYFFDILHQIGASHHKIPGFKKEYFWKIEVPFLEAVRLTLDDRYTDNMDNIYRITIKFLLETVVEGYEKAEKGESNENVKNNINSTDGNCSKGTNGS
;
A
#
# COMPACT_ATOMS: atom_id res chain seq x y z
N LEU A 1 15.21 0.32 5.35
CA LEU A 1 14.74 1.42 4.46
C LEU A 1 15.42 2.75 4.78
N PHE A 2 15.19 3.33 5.96
CA PHE A 2 15.67 4.68 6.29
C PHE A 2 17.18 4.79 6.54
N GLU A 3 17.85 3.70 6.94
CA GLU A 3 19.32 3.69 7.06
C GLU A 3 20.02 4.04 5.74
N ASN A 4 19.45 3.60 4.61
CA ASN A 4 20.00 3.82 3.27
C ASN A 4 19.30 4.95 2.49
N ASN A 5 18.21 5.51 3.04
CA ASN A 5 17.39 6.56 2.41
C ASN A 5 16.87 7.51 3.51
N ALA A 6 17.80 8.16 4.23
CA ALA A 6 17.51 8.96 5.42
C ALA A 6 16.64 10.20 5.12
N GLU A 7 16.56 10.62 3.85
CA GLU A 7 15.69 11.67 3.39
C GLU A 7 14.21 11.31 3.47
N LEU A 8 13.86 10.02 3.32
CA LEU A 8 12.47 9.57 3.30
C LEU A 8 11.77 9.77 4.64
N ILE A 9 12.52 9.73 5.75
CA ILE A 9 11.95 9.93 7.08
C ILE A 9 11.38 11.34 7.26
N ASN A 10 11.84 12.32 6.47
CA ASN A 10 11.35 13.69 6.54
C ASN A 10 9.92 13.84 6.03
N LEU A 11 9.40 12.85 5.27
CA LEU A 11 8.02 12.80 4.80
C LEU A 11 7.05 12.43 5.93
N PHE A 12 7.56 11.84 7.02
CA PHE A 12 6.77 11.40 8.17
C PHE A 12 6.79 12.46 9.26
N THR A 13 5.81 13.38 9.22
CA THR A 13 5.78 14.57 10.09
C THR A 13 5.74 14.25 11.58
N LYS A 14 5.18 13.11 11.96
CA LYS A 14 4.99 12.68 13.35
C LYS A 14 6.21 11.94 13.95
N PHE A 15 7.11 11.37 13.13
CA PHE A 15 8.26 10.61 13.63
C PHE A 15 9.59 10.87 12.91
N LYS A 16 9.71 11.95 12.15
CA LYS A 16 10.97 12.42 11.53
C LYS A 16 12.16 12.58 12.48
N GLN A 17 11.93 12.58 13.79
CA GLN A 17 12.95 12.62 14.85
C GLN A 17 13.58 11.26 15.16
N LEU A 18 12.95 10.15 14.80
CA LEU A 18 13.42 8.79 15.10
C LEU A 18 14.51 8.37 14.10
N ARG A 19 15.76 8.72 14.39
CA ARG A 19 16.87 8.59 13.42
C ARG A 19 17.63 7.27 13.57
N THR A 20 17.49 6.59 14.69
CA THR A 20 18.15 5.30 14.94
C THR A 20 17.25 4.13 14.56
N ARG A 21 17.86 2.97 14.31
CA ARG A 21 17.13 1.73 13.97
C ARG A 21 16.21 1.30 15.10
N ASP A 22 16.68 1.37 16.34
CA ASP A 22 15.94 0.92 17.51
C ASP A 22 14.70 1.79 17.74
N GLU A 23 14.85 3.12 17.64
CA GLU A 23 13.72 4.06 17.70
C GLU A 23 12.70 3.83 16.58
N GLN A 24 13.16 3.51 15.36
CA GLN A 24 12.29 3.22 14.23
C GLN A 24 11.55 1.89 14.42
N ALA A 25 12.22 0.87 14.97
CA ALA A 25 11.62 -0.45 15.23
C ALA A 25 10.50 -0.38 16.28
N GLU A 26 10.59 0.53 17.25
CA GLU A 26 9.58 0.75 18.28
C GLU A 26 8.47 1.73 17.84
N SER A 27 8.57 2.31 16.65
CA SER A 27 7.59 3.29 16.16
C SER A 27 6.27 2.63 15.78
N LEU A 28 5.23 2.90 16.58
CA LEU A 28 3.87 2.43 16.31
C LEU A 28 3.37 2.89 14.93
N GLU A 29 3.67 4.12 14.55
CA GLU A 29 3.20 4.68 13.27
C GLU A 29 3.91 4.04 12.07
N LEU A 30 5.21 3.77 12.19
CA LEU A 30 5.92 3.03 11.15
C LEU A 30 5.41 1.60 11.03
N ALA A 31 5.11 0.96 12.17
CA ALA A 31 4.51 -0.37 12.20
C ALA A 31 3.10 -0.37 11.59
N GLU A 32 2.27 0.64 11.85
CA GLU A 32 0.94 0.80 11.23
C GLU A 32 1.04 1.01 9.71
N HIS A 33 1.98 1.83 9.25
CA HIS A 33 2.22 2.03 7.83
C HIS A 33 2.69 0.73 7.15
N ALA A 34 3.66 0.03 7.75
CA ALA A 34 4.13 -1.25 7.25
C ALA A 34 3.02 -2.32 7.24
N LYS A 35 2.18 -2.35 8.28
CA LYS A 35 1.01 -3.24 8.35
C LYS A 35 0.01 -2.94 7.24
N THR A 36 -0.24 -1.67 6.94
CA THR A 36 -1.14 -1.26 5.85
C THR A 36 -0.60 -1.74 4.49
N VAL A 37 0.70 -1.60 4.26
CA VAL A 37 1.36 -2.12 3.05
C VAL A 37 1.22 -3.65 2.97
N MET A 38 1.58 -4.37 4.03
CA MET A 38 1.51 -5.84 4.05
C MET A 38 0.08 -6.37 3.89
N ASN A 39 -0.90 -5.73 4.51
CA ASN A 39 -2.31 -6.07 4.33
C ASN A 39 -2.76 -5.85 2.88
N SER A 40 -2.31 -4.77 2.23
CA SER A 40 -2.66 -4.50 0.82
C SER A 40 -2.07 -5.57 -0.12
N ILE A 41 -0.87 -6.07 0.20
CA ILE A 41 -0.25 -7.19 -0.53
C ILE A 41 -1.02 -8.49 -0.30
N ASP A 42 -1.37 -8.80 0.95
CA ASP A 42 -2.12 -9.99 1.33
C ASP A 42 -3.53 -9.99 0.73
N GLU A 43 -4.22 -8.85 0.77
CA GLU A 43 -5.49 -8.65 0.08
C GLU A 43 -5.35 -8.84 -1.43
N GLY A 44 -4.25 -8.38 -2.04
CA GLY A 44 -3.97 -8.62 -3.45
C GLY A 44 -3.81 -10.08 -3.84
N ILE A 45 -3.05 -10.82 -3.02
CA ILE A 45 -2.88 -12.26 -3.21
C ILE A 45 -4.23 -12.98 -3.03
N LYS A 46 -5.03 -12.58 -2.03
CA LYS A 46 -6.34 -13.18 -1.73
C LYS A 46 -7.43 -12.81 -2.73
N SER A 47 -7.34 -11.63 -3.34
CA SER A 47 -8.30 -11.10 -4.31
C SER A 47 -7.86 -11.32 -5.75
N MET A 48 -6.93 -12.26 -6.03
CA MET A 48 -6.60 -12.64 -7.40
C MET A 48 -7.83 -13.10 -8.23
N ASP A 49 -8.94 -13.50 -7.58
CA ASP A 49 -10.21 -13.78 -8.25
C ASP A 49 -11.04 -12.51 -8.59
N ASN A 50 -10.71 -11.37 -7.99
CA ASN A 50 -11.26 -10.04 -8.27
C ASN A 50 -10.12 -9.02 -8.45
N VAL A 51 -9.44 -9.17 -9.57
CA VAL A 51 -8.27 -8.37 -9.98
C VAL A 51 -8.59 -6.87 -10.06
N ASP A 52 -9.81 -6.49 -10.41
CA ASP A 52 -10.22 -5.09 -10.52
C ASP A 52 -10.19 -4.38 -9.15
N TYR A 53 -10.73 -5.03 -8.11
CA TYR A 53 -10.69 -4.50 -6.75
C TYR A 53 -9.27 -4.32 -6.24
N PHE A 54 -8.38 -5.26 -6.56
CA PHE A 54 -6.97 -5.16 -6.20
C PHE A 54 -6.28 -3.96 -6.85
N PHE A 55 -6.48 -3.76 -8.17
CA PHE A 55 -5.95 -2.60 -8.87
C PHE A 55 -6.49 -1.28 -8.29
N ASP A 56 -7.77 -1.22 -7.91
CA ASP A 56 -8.36 -0.03 -7.30
C ASP A 56 -7.68 0.36 -5.99
N ILE A 57 -7.40 -0.62 -5.11
CA ILE A 57 -6.68 -0.39 -3.85
C ILE A 57 -5.29 0.19 -4.14
N LEU A 58 -4.52 -0.45 -5.02
CA LEU A 58 -3.15 0.00 -5.32
C LEU A 58 -3.12 1.39 -5.96
N HIS A 59 -4.06 1.67 -6.88
CA HIS A 59 -4.20 2.99 -7.46
C HIS A 59 -4.53 4.03 -6.39
N GLN A 60 -5.43 3.71 -5.45
CA GLN A 60 -5.79 4.60 -4.34
C GLN A 60 -4.61 4.88 -3.41
N ILE A 61 -3.77 3.87 -3.13
CA ILE A 61 -2.53 4.03 -2.37
C ILE A 61 -1.61 5.02 -3.10
N GLY A 62 -1.37 4.83 -4.40
CA GLY A 62 -0.58 5.76 -5.22
C GLY A 62 -1.11 7.19 -5.17
N ALA A 63 -2.42 7.35 -5.40
CA ALA A 63 -3.10 8.63 -5.36
C ALA A 63 -3.02 9.32 -3.98
N SER A 64 -3.05 8.55 -2.89
CA SER A 64 -2.90 9.11 -1.54
C SER A 64 -1.50 9.67 -1.28
N HIS A 65 -0.46 9.05 -1.82
CA HIS A 65 0.92 9.52 -1.67
C HIS A 65 1.20 10.77 -2.51
N HIS A 66 0.49 10.98 -3.62
CA HIS A 66 0.54 12.24 -4.37
C HIS A 66 0.13 13.46 -3.52
N LYS A 67 -0.73 13.27 -2.52
CA LYS A 67 -1.17 14.33 -1.61
C LYS A 67 -0.11 14.69 -0.56
N ILE A 68 0.97 13.93 -0.44
CA ILE A 68 2.03 14.16 0.55
C ILE A 68 3.02 15.21 -0.01
N PRO A 69 3.17 16.37 0.63
CA PRO A 69 4.08 17.40 0.15
C PRO A 69 5.53 16.91 0.04
N GLY A 70 6.12 17.08 -1.13
CA GLY A 70 7.51 16.70 -1.41
C GLY A 70 7.74 15.20 -1.63
N PHE A 71 6.68 14.38 -1.62
CA PHE A 71 6.78 12.98 -2.01
C PHE A 71 7.01 12.88 -3.52
N LYS A 72 7.96 12.04 -3.93
CA LYS A 72 8.27 11.78 -5.34
C LYS A 72 7.99 10.31 -5.64
N LYS A 73 7.43 10.01 -6.80
CA LYS A 73 7.10 8.63 -7.20
C LYS A 73 8.30 7.69 -7.18
N GLU A 74 9.51 8.21 -7.39
CA GLU A 74 10.76 7.44 -7.32
C GLU A 74 11.02 6.86 -5.91
N TYR A 75 10.39 7.40 -4.86
CA TYR A 75 10.52 6.90 -3.50
C TYR A 75 9.85 5.55 -3.28
N PHE A 76 8.83 5.19 -4.07
CA PHE A 76 8.23 3.86 -4.01
C PHE A 76 9.26 2.77 -4.30
N TRP A 77 10.12 2.98 -5.29
CA TRP A 77 11.17 2.03 -5.69
C TRP A 77 12.23 1.80 -4.61
N LYS A 78 12.36 2.71 -3.63
CA LYS A 78 13.29 2.53 -2.51
C LYS A 78 12.89 1.40 -1.56
N ILE A 79 11.65 0.92 -1.65
CA ILE A 79 11.11 -0.17 -0.81
C ILE A 79 11.50 -1.55 -1.34
N GLU A 80 11.77 -1.70 -2.64
CA GLU A 80 11.98 -3.01 -3.29
C GLU A 80 13.07 -3.85 -2.59
N VAL A 81 14.28 -3.30 -2.47
CA VAL A 81 15.42 -4.03 -1.88
C VAL A 81 15.17 -4.34 -0.40
N PRO A 82 14.80 -3.36 0.46
CA PRO A 82 14.46 -3.65 1.86
C PRO A 82 13.35 -4.68 2.04
N PHE A 83 12.34 -4.69 1.16
CA PHE A 83 11.26 -5.67 1.20
C PHE A 83 11.78 -7.08 0.91
N LEU A 84 12.52 -7.26 -0.19
CA LEU A 84 13.09 -8.56 -0.55
C LEU A 84 14.04 -9.09 0.51
N GLU A 85 14.88 -8.21 1.08
CA GLU A 85 15.77 -8.56 2.19
C GLU A 85 14.98 -9.00 3.43
N ALA A 86 13.93 -8.28 3.81
CA ALA A 86 13.08 -8.63 4.94
C ALA A 86 12.38 -9.98 4.73
N VAL A 87 11.86 -10.26 3.53
CA VAL A 87 11.25 -11.55 3.20
C VAL A 87 12.26 -12.68 3.28
N ARG A 88 13.47 -12.49 2.72
CA ARG A 88 14.57 -13.46 2.78
C ARG A 88 14.95 -13.78 4.23
N LEU A 89 15.14 -12.76 5.06
CA LEU A 89 15.46 -12.94 6.49
C LEU A 89 14.33 -13.61 7.28
N THR A 90 13.07 -13.33 6.93
CA THR A 90 11.90 -13.90 7.62
C THR A 90 11.70 -15.38 7.30
N LEU A 91 11.98 -15.78 6.06
CA LEU A 91 11.81 -17.16 5.61
C LEU A 91 13.05 -18.01 5.84
N ASP A 92 14.22 -17.38 5.94
CA ASP A 92 15.51 -17.98 6.24
C ASP A 92 15.79 -19.22 5.37
N ASP A 93 16.04 -20.39 5.94
CA ASP A 93 16.29 -21.64 5.22
C ASP A 93 15.14 -22.08 4.29
N ARG A 94 13.94 -21.52 4.44
CA ARG A 94 12.80 -21.80 3.55
C ARG A 94 12.80 -20.92 2.31
N TYR A 95 13.63 -19.88 2.23
CA TYR A 95 13.72 -19.01 1.08
C TYR A 95 14.49 -19.68 -0.05
N THR A 96 13.75 -20.19 -1.04
CA THR A 96 14.31 -20.87 -2.22
C THR A 96 14.47 -19.92 -3.41
N ASP A 97 15.29 -20.31 -4.40
CA ASP A 97 15.46 -19.55 -5.65
C ASP A 97 14.13 -19.30 -6.38
N ASN A 98 13.23 -20.28 -6.34
CA ASN A 98 11.90 -20.13 -6.93
C ASN A 98 11.07 -19.06 -6.18
N MET A 99 11.17 -19.01 -4.85
CA MET A 99 10.52 -17.98 -4.06
C MET A 99 11.13 -16.60 -4.33
N ASP A 100 12.46 -16.50 -4.46
CA ASP A 100 13.13 -15.25 -4.83
C ASP A 100 12.58 -14.67 -6.13
N ASN A 101 12.46 -15.51 -7.17
CA ASN A 101 11.89 -15.10 -8.43
C ASN A 101 10.43 -14.63 -8.30
N ILE A 102 9.59 -15.36 -7.54
CA ILE A 102 8.19 -14.99 -7.29
C ILE A 102 8.11 -13.64 -6.58
N TYR A 103 8.84 -13.44 -5.48
CA TYR A 103 8.78 -12.21 -4.72
C TYR A 103 9.28 -11.00 -5.50
N ARG A 104 10.32 -11.16 -6.34
CA ARG A 104 10.80 -10.09 -7.25
C ARG A 104 9.73 -9.66 -8.24
N ILE A 105 9.06 -10.62 -8.87
CA ILE A 105 7.98 -10.33 -9.82
C ILE A 105 6.83 -9.63 -9.10
N THR A 106 6.41 -10.17 -7.95
CA THR A 106 5.31 -9.63 -7.17
C THR A 106 5.57 -8.20 -6.70
N ILE A 107 6.72 -7.93 -6.06
CA ILE A 107 7.00 -6.57 -5.55
C ILE A 107 7.13 -5.56 -6.67
N LYS A 108 7.74 -5.94 -7.80
CA LYS A 108 7.86 -5.06 -8.95
C LYS A 108 6.48 -4.68 -9.50
N PHE A 109 5.61 -5.66 -9.71
CA PHE A 109 4.25 -5.44 -10.18
C PHE A 109 3.43 -4.54 -9.24
N LEU A 110 3.54 -4.76 -7.93
CA LEU A 110 2.90 -3.91 -6.91
C LEU A 110 3.37 -2.46 -7.03
N LEU A 111 4.69 -2.24 -7.10
CA LEU A 111 5.27 -0.90 -7.17
C LEU A 111 4.92 -0.18 -8.47
N GLU A 112 4.94 -0.88 -9.62
CA GLU A 112 4.50 -0.34 -10.90
C GLU A 112 3.05 0.16 -10.85
N THR A 113 2.16 -0.64 -10.27
CA THR A 113 0.74 -0.31 -10.15
C THR A 113 0.49 0.88 -9.21
N VAL A 114 1.21 0.93 -8.08
CA VAL A 114 1.12 2.07 -7.15
C VAL A 114 1.66 3.36 -7.79
N VAL A 115 2.74 3.27 -8.57
CA VAL A 115 3.28 4.40 -9.34
C VAL A 115 2.28 4.86 -10.40
N GLU A 116 1.61 3.95 -11.11
CA GLU A 116 0.55 4.29 -12.04
C GLU A 116 -0.59 5.06 -11.34
N GLY A 117 -1.01 4.62 -10.15
CA GLY A 117 -2.01 5.32 -9.33
C GLY A 117 -1.60 6.74 -8.95
N TYR A 118 -0.32 6.93 -8.61
CA TYR A 118 0.25 8.24 -8.32
C TYR A 118 0.19 9.15 -9.57
N GLU A 119 0.60 8.64 -10.73
CA GLU A 119 0.62 9.40 -11.99
C GLU A 119 -0.79 9.75 -12.48
N LYS A 120 -1.77 8.85 -12.33
CA LYS A 120 -3.18 9.12 -12.63
C LYS A 120 -3.70 10.28 -11.77
N ALA A 121 -3.40 10.27 -10.48
CA ALA A 121 -3.79 11.35 -9.58
C ALA A 121 -3.12 12.69 -9.94
N GLU A 122 -1.85 12.66 -10.34
CA GLU A 122 -1.12 13.85 -10.83
C GLU A 122 -1.75 14.44 -12.09
N LYS A 123 -2.24 13.59 -13.00
CA LYS A 123 -2.94 13.99 -14.24
C LYS A 123 -4.40 14.40 -14.02
N GLY A 124 -4.94 14.23 -12.80
CA GLY A 124 -6.33 14.51 -12.49
C GLY A 124 -7.32 13.45 -13.02
N GLU A 125 -6.84 12.25 -13.36
CA GLU A 125 -7.66 11.13 -13.81
C GLU A 125 -8.33 10.46 -12.59
N SER A 126 -9.67 10.49 -12.50
CA SER A 126 -10.40 9.84 -11.42
C SER A 126 -10.60 8.35 -11.70
N ASN A 127 -10.30 7.48 -10.72
CA ASN A 127 -10.61 6.05 -10.79
C ASN A 127 -12.13 5.83 -10.96
N GLU A 128 -12.58 5.50 -12.17
CA GLU A 128 -14.01 5.40 -12.51
C GLU A 128 -14.74 4.23 -11.80
N ASN A 129 -14.01 3.26 -11.26
CA ASN A 129 -14.57 2.06 -10.63
C ASN A 129 -15.31 2.31 -9.29
N VAL A 130 -15.09 3.45 -8.63
CA VAL A 130 -15.67 3.75 -7.29
C VAL A 130 -17.16 4.12 -7.34
N LYS A 131 -17.72 4.48 -8.50
CA LYS A 131 -19.12 4.94 -8.55
C LYS A 131 -20.17 3.82 -8.51
N ASN A 132 -19.78 2.57 -8.76
CA ASN A 132 -20.75 1.47 -8.89
C ASN A 132 -20.96 0.64 -7.62
N ASN A 133 -20.08 0.70 -6.62
CA ASN A 133 -20.18 -0.17 -5.43
C ASN A 133 -20.74 0.53 -4.16
N ILE A 134 -21.02 1.84 -4.22
CA ILE A 134 -21.66 2.59 -3.12
C ILE A 134 -23.18 2.67 -3.30
N ASN A 135 -23.70 2.47 -4.53
CA ASN A 135 -25.14 2.58 -4.83
C ASN A 135 -25.95 1.29 -4.62
N SER A 136 -25.36 0.19 -4.14
CA SER A 136 -26.06 -1.09 -3.96
C SER A 136 -26.41 -1.47 -2.51
N THR A 137 -26.13 -0.62 -1.52
CA THR A 137 -26.45 -0.91 -0.10
C THR A 137 -27.43 0.04 0.59
N ASP A 138 -27.95 1.06 -0.09
CA ASP A 138 -28.99 1.93 0.46
C ASP A 138 -30.33 1.69 -0.26
N GLY A 139 -31.05 0.65 0.15
CA GLY A 139 -32.30 0.30 -0.53
C GLY A 139 -33.16 -0.77 0.09
N ASN A 140 -33.18 -0.97 1.43
CA ASN A 140 -34.35 -1.62 2.05
C ASN A 140 -34.52 -1.27 3.54
N CYS A 141 -35.17 -0.15 3.83
CA CYS A 141 -35.92 0.01 5.07
C CYS A 141 -37.22 0.76 4.77
N SER A 142 -38.25 0.01 4.37
CA SER A 142 -39.61 0.53 4.26
C SER A 142 -40.39 0.23 5.54
N LYS A 143 -40.60 1.34 6.28
CA LYS A 143 -41.82 1.77 6.98
C LYS A 143 -42.47 0.81 7.99
N GLY A 144 -42.41 1.28 9.24
CA GLY A 144 -43.23 0.81 10.35
C GLY A 144 -44.73 0.96 10.11
N THR A 145 -45.46 0.01 10.66
CA THR A 145 -46.92 -0.03 10.77
C THR A 145 -47.37 0.74 12.00
N ASN A 146 -48.21 1.76 11.81
CA ASN A 146 -48.99 2.39 12.87
C ASN A 146 -50.48 2.06 12.70
N GLY A 147 -51.01 1.35 13.70
CA GLY A 147 -52.32 1.47 14.34
C GLY A 147 -53.60 1.65 13.51
N SER A 148 -54.54 0.71 13.72
CA SER A 148 -55.86 0.96 14.30
C SER A 148 -56.35 -0.30 15.01
#